data_AF-C5KYI8-F1
#
_entry.id   AF-C5KYI8-F1
#
_cell.length_a   1.000
_cell.length_b   1.000
_cell.length_c   1.000
_cell.angle_alpha   90.00
_cell.angle_beta   90.00
_cell.angle_gamma   90.00
#
_symmetry.space_group_name_H-M   'P 1'
#
loop_
_entity.id
_entity.type
_entity.pdbx_description
1 polymer ?
#
loop_
_entity_poly.entity_id
_entity_poly.type
_entity_poly.pdbx_seq_one_letter_code
_entity_poly.pdbx_strand_id
1 'polypeptide(L)'
;MLRSQAGLLTRPLRLLTASNRVLPLCNRRLTFCTKASDKVENTSTSTSSGSSSSSNGSTTNKNNKPDFWAGPKMLLSTVGSIGVLYVSYYFYKANFDVERTKQLLKQQYQQWPLYPPPGPSQAELITRVDHAGLNQEMMDTLSTWFLYEDNRRQHGVSRQFIIETCREVLQLLDSPDRNFGDDLNAKCDAVVDDFVAQGVGRSDEEKRLSGCTVNEVSRLLSALFEIHGGGDDIQEKAKNNLIDEVSRTYREQVEMARAFQDAIKFEPLPDISEDEADRAVLVLELEQYQTELDEGKCDDGRKQWLQEEIKEVKKLLNEMKK
;
A
#
# COMPACT_ATOMS: atom_id res chain seq x y z
N MET A 1 64.04 19.95 -22.35
CA MET A 1 63.50 20.91 -23.33
C MET A 1 62.03 20.62 -23.58
N LEU A 2 61.18 21.55 -23.13
CA LEU A 2 59.92 22.02 -23.72
C LEU A 2 58.73 21.02 -23.77
N ARG A 3 57.72 21.22 -22.89
CA ARG A 3 56.47 22.04 -23.10
C ARG A 3 55.49 21.32 -24.05
N SER A 4 54.18 21.24 -23.85
CA SER A 4 53.23 21.96 -22.99
C SER A 4 51.81 21.53 -23.41
N GLN A 5 50.87 21.44 -22.45
CA GLN A 5 49.42 21.70 -22.58
C GLN A 5 48.56 20.79 -23.48
N ALA A 6 47.26 20.60 -23.29
CA ALA A 6 46.28 20.92 -22.25
C ALA A 6 45.04 20.03 -22.58
N GLY A 7 44.27 19.58 -21.59
CA GLY A 7 42.95 20.20 -21.38
C GLY A 7 41.80 19.31 -21.84
N LEU A 8 41.63 18.15 -21.20
CA LEU A 8 40.41 17.35 -21.30
C LEU A 8 39.31 18.04 -20.49
N LEU A 9 38.41 18.74 -21.18
CA LEU A 9 37.17 19.24 -20.62
C LEU A 9 36.22 18.06 -20.39
N THR A 10 36.15 17.64 -19.13
CA THR A 10 35.08 16.82 -18.57
C THR A 10 33.74 17.56 -18.68
N ARG A 11 32.95 17.24 -19.70
CA ARG A 11 31.51 17.50 -19.67
C ARG A 11 30.84 16.38 -18.87
N PRO A 12 30.08 16.67 -17.81
CA PRO A 12 29.27 15.67 -17.16
C PRO A 12 28.12 15.29 -18.10
N LEU A 13 28.13 14.03 -18.56
CA LEU A 13 26.96 13.35 -19.09
C LEU A 13 25.84 13.49 -18.05
N ARG A 14 24.87 14.36 -18.33
CA ARG A 14 23.57 14.32 -17.66
C ARG A 14 22.90 13.03 -18.11
N LEU A 15 23.16 11.97 -17.35
CA LEU A 15 22.32 10.79 -17.26
C LEU A 15 20.87 11.28 -17.09
N LEU A 16 20.10 11.14 -18.16
CA LEU A 16 18.65 11.00 -18.09
C LEU A 16 18.41 9.79 -17.20
N THR A 17 18.27 10.06 -15.91
CA THR A 17 17.73 9.11 -14.96
C THR A 17 16.32 8.84 -15.43
N ALA A 18 16.17 7.68 -16.07
CA ALA A 18 14.90 7.07 -16.34
C ALA A 18 14.05 7.22 -15.09
N SER A 19 12.92 7.91 -15.28
CA SER A 19 11.90 8.14 -14.30
C SER A 19 11.49 6.79 -13.70
N ASN A 20 12.14 6.40 -12.60
CA ASN A 20 11.60 5.47 -11.63
C ASN A 20 10.31 6.11 -11.13
N ARG A 21 9.21 5.82 -11.83
CA ARG A 21 7.87 5.86 -11.27
C ARG A 21 7.86 4.81 -10.17
N VAL A 22 8.37 5.20 -9.01
CA VAL A 22 7.91 4.69 -7.73
C VAL A 22 6.42 4.96 -7.75
N LEU A 23 5.66 3.91 -8.07
CA LEU A 23 4.23 3.89 -7.84
C LEU A 23 4.04 4.36 -6.40
N PRO A 24 3.27 5.42 -6.14
CA PRO A 24 2.88 5.71 -4.77
C PRO A 24 2.12 4.47 -4.31
N LEU A 25 2.73 3.72 -3.39
CA LEU A 25 2.00 2.86 -2.49
C LEU A 25 0.91 3.76 -1.93
N CYS A 26 -0.30 3.61 -2.48
CA CYS A 26 -1.50 4.21 -1.94
C CYS A 26 -1.62 3.62 -0.55
N ASN A 27 -1.08 4.35 0.41
CA ASN A 27 -1.39 4.23 1.82
C ASN A 27 -2.87 4.58 1.92
N ARG A 28 -3.71 3.60 1.59
CA ARG A 28 -5.16 3.66 1.71
C ARG A 28 -5.40 3.68 3.20
N ARG A 29 -5.43 4.90 3.72
CA ARG A 29 -5.81 5.27 5.07
C ARG A 29 -7.21 4.68 5.27
N LEU A 30 -7.26 3.48 5.88
CA LEU A 30 -8.47 2.89 6.43
C LEU A 30 -9.04 3.92 7.41
N THR A 31 -9.96 4.74 6.90
CA THR A 31 -10.74 5.66 7.70
C THR A 31 -11.78 4.82 8.38
N PHE A 32 -11.40 4.25 9.53
CA PHE A 32 -12.35 3.73 10.50
C PHE A 32 -13.27 4.88 10.90
N CYS A 33 -14.48 4.90 10.35
CA CYS A 33 -15.58 5.69 10.88
C CYS A 33 -15.99 5.08 12.22
N THR A 34 -15.35 5.51 13.30
CA THR A 34 -15.89 5.32 14.65
C THR A 34 -17.15 6.16 14.76
N LYS A 35 -18.31 5.49 14.76
CA LYS A 35 -19.59 6.09 15.16
C LYS A 35 -19.42 6.74 16.52
N ALA A 36 -19.59 8.06 16.58
CA ALA A 36 -19.75 8.82 17.80
C ALA A 36 -21.04 8.35 18.48
N SER A 37 -20.91 7.78 19.68
CA SER A 37 -22.01 7.62 20.61
C SER A 37 -21.99 8.84 21.52
N ASP A 38 -22.90 9.77 21.25
CA ASP A 38 -23.19 10.87 22.16
C ASP A 38 -23.79 10.37 23.47
N LYS A 39 -23.64 11.22 24.49
CA LYS A 39 -24.36 11.27 25.77
C LYS A 39 -23.68 10.53 26.93
N VAL A 40 -23.08 11.30 27.84
CA VAL A 40 -23.67 11.59 29.16
C VAL A 40 -22.88 12.74 29.79
N GLU A 41 -23.63 13.81 30.02
CA GLU A 41 -23.34 14.98 30.84
C GLU A 41 -23.33 14.57 32.32
N ASN A 42 -22.35 15.06 33.10
CA ASN A 42 -22.61 15.51 34.46
C ASN A 42 -21.44 16.32 35.04
N THR A 43 -21.69 17.62 35.01
CA THR A 43 -21.34 18.68 35.96
C THR A 43 -21.04 18.24 37.38
N SER A 44 -19.91 18.70 37.95
CA SER A 44 -19.93 19.39 39.25
C SER A 44 -18.61 20.14 39.55
N THR A 45 -18.83 21.41 39.83
CA THR A 45 -17.96 22.51 40.26
C THR A 45 -17.53 22.41 41.73
N SER A 46 -16.30 22.84 42.08
CA SER A 46 -15.93 23.59 43.31
C SER A 46 -14.38 23.63 43.43
N THR A 47 -13.67 24.76 43.28
CA THR A 47 -13.49 25.95 44.16
C THR A 47 -12.73 25.69 45.47
N SER A 48 -11.46 26.15 45.56
CA SER A 48 -10.77 26.72 46.75
C SER A 48 -9.28 26.97 46.39
N SER A 49 -8.74 28.18 46.24
CA SER A 49 -8.45 29.28 47.19
C SER A 49 -7.20 29.09 48.07
N GLY A 50 -6.25 30.04 47.97
CA GLY A 50 -5.21 30.36 48.97
C GLY A 50 -3.91 29.57 48.84
N SER A 51 -2.70 30.07 49.09
CA SER A 51 -2.26 31.34 49.65
C SER A 51 -0.72 31.42 49.52
N SER A 52 -0.20 32.61 49.28
CA SER A 52 1.21 32.99 49.39
C SER A 52 1.73 32.93 50.83
N SER A 53 2.97 32.52 51.05
CA SER A 53 3.84 33.16 52.08
C SER A 53 5.30 32.72 51.97
N SER A 54 6.14 33.74 51.74
CA SER A 54 7.57 33.80 52.06
C SER A 54 7.83 33.65 53.56
N SER A 55 8.94 33.01 53.96
CA SER A 55 9.80 33.53 55.04
C SER A 55 11.09 32.73 55.22
N ASN A 56 12.19 33.47 55.27
CA ASN A 56 13.53 33.06 55.66
C ASN A 56 13.63 32.53 57.10
N GLY A 57 14.52 31.55 57.28
CA GLY A 57 15.54 31.46 58.33
C GLY A 57 15.15 31.55 59.81
N SER A 58 15.33 30.44 60.54
CA SER A 58 16.09 30.47 61.80
C SER A 58 16.56 29.08 62.21
N THR A 59 17.84 29.01 62.56
CA THR A 59 18.56 27.90 63.16
C THR A 59 18.11 27.68 64.61
N THR A 60 17.70 26.46 64.95
CA THR A 60 17.85 25.95 66.32
C THR A 60 18.15 24.46 66.31
N ASN A 61 19.35 24.16 66.74
CA ASN A 61 19.92 22.86 67.04
C ASN A 61 19.19 22.26 68.26
N LYS A 62 18.58 21.07 68.13
CA LYS A 62 18.27 20.16 69.26
C LYS A 62 17.77 18.79 68.81
N ASN A 63 18.55 17.79 69.22
CA ASN A 63 18.22 16.39 69.43
C ASN A 63 18.08 15.49 68.19
N ASN A 64 19.22 14.88 67.82
CA ASN A 64 19.35 13.69 66.99
C ASN A 64 18.55 12.52 67.59
N LYS A 65 17.24 12.47 67.35
CA LYS A 65 16.55 11.19 67.19
C LYS A 65 16.87 10.74 65.76
N PRO A 66 17.33 9.51 65.52
CA PRO A 66 17.46 9.03 64.15
C PRO A 66 16.07 9.11 63.52
N ASP A 67 15.90 10.00 62.55
CA ASP A 67 14.67 10.11 61.78
C ASP A 67 14.42 8.76 61.13
N PHE A 68 13.56 7.95 61.76
CA PHE A 68 13.11 6.64 61.26
C PHE A 68 12.49 6.76 59.85
N TRP A 69 12.16 7.98 59.44
CA TRP A 69 11.63 8.37 58.13
C TRP A 69 12.69 8.78 57.10
N ALA A 70 13.98 8.85 57.44
CA ALA A 70 15.05 9.17 56.48
C ALA A 70 15.25 8.04 55.45
N GLY A 71 15.09 6.78 55.87
CA GLY A 71 15.22 5.61 54.99
C GLY A 71 14.21 5.60 53.82
N PRO A 72 12.90 5.69 54.07
CA PRO A 72 11.88 5.73 53.01
C PRO A 72 12.05 6.91 52.04
N LYS A 73 12.45 8.08 52.53
CA LYS A 73 12.68 9.27 51.68
C LYS A 73 13.84 9.08 50.71
N MET A 74 14.93 8.46 51.17
CA MET A 74 16.07 8.14 50.30
C MET A 74 15.68 7.13 49.22
N LEU A 75 14.93 6.08 49.57
CA LEU A 75 14.44 5.09 48.59
C LEU A 75 13.50 5.69 47.55
N LEU A 76 12.59 6.57 47.96
CA LEU A 76 11.67 7.22 47.02
C LEU A 76 12.44 8.13 46.04
N SER A 77 13.46 8.84 46.54
CA SER A 77 14.31 9.68 45.70
C SER A 77 15.14 8.85 44.71
N THR A 78 15.68 7.70 45.11
CA THR A 78 16.48 6.87 44.20
C THR A 78 15.61 6.22 43.13
N VAL A 79 14.43 5.70 43.48
CA VAL A 79 13.48 5.15 42.50
C VAL A 79 13.00 6.22 41.52
N GLY A 80 12.71 7.44 42.01
CA GLY A 80 12.33 8.57 41.17
C GLY A 80 13.42 8.93 40.15
N SER A 81 14.68 9.03 40.60
CA SER A 81 15.82 9.33 39.72
C SER A 81 16.03 8.28 38.64
N ILE A 82 15.90 6.99 38.99
CA ILE A 82 15.97 5.88 38.02
C ILE A 82 14.83 5.99 37.00
N GLY A 83 13.61 6.30 37.45
CA GLY A 83 12.46 6.49 36.58
C GLY A 83 12.66 7.63 35.57
N VAL A 84 13.19 8.77 36.01
CA VAL A 84 13.48 9.91 35.13
C VAL A 84 14.56 9.57 34.11
N LEU A 85 15.65 8.91 34.54
CA LEU A 85 16.71 8.46 33.63
C LEU A 85 16.19 7.46 32.60
N TYR A 86 15.33 6.54 33.02
CA TYR A 86 14.72 5.54 32.16
C TYR A 86 13.82 6.17 31.08
N VAL A 87 12.93 7.09 31.47
CA VAL A 87 12.08 7.82 30.51
C VAL A 87 12.93 8.68 29.58
N SER A 88 13.96 9.35 30.11
CA SER A 88 14.88 10.19 29.30
C SER A 88 15.64 9.36 28.26
N TYR A 89 16.08 8.15 28.60
CA TYR A 89 16.72 7.22 27.68
C TYR A 89 15.80 6.86 26.50
N TYR A 90 14.52 6.54 26.77
CA TYR A 90 13.56 6.25 25.71
C TYR A 90 13.17 7.48 24.88
N PHE A 91 13.12 8.65 25.51
CA PHE A 91 12.87 9.92 24.82
C PHE A 91 13.99 10.26 23.83
N TYR A 92 15.25 10.03 24.24
CA TYR A 92 16.40 10.15 23.35
C TYR A 92 16.34 9.14 22.20
N LYS A 93 16.04 7.86 22.49
CA LYS A 93 15.91 6.80 21.48
C LYS A 93 14.78 7.05 20.47
N ALA A 94 13.74 7.79 20.87
CA ALA A 94 12.60 8.14 20.02
C ALA A 94 12.84 9.39 19.15
N ASN A 95 14.06 9.95 19.12
CA ASN A 95 14.38 11.22 18.46
C ASN A 95 13.52 12.38 18.99
N PHE A 96 13.30 12.44 20.31
CA PHE A 96 12.55 13.51 20.99
C PHE A 96 11.05 13.59 20.61
N ASP A 97 10.47 12.52 20.04
CA ASP A 97 9.04 12.39 19.77
C ASP A 97 8.30 11.77 20.96
N VAL A 98 7.37 12.53 21.55
CA VAL A 98 6.58 12.11 22.73
C VAL A 98 5.66 10.94 22.43
N GLU A 99 5.03 10.89 21.24
CA GLU A 99 4.11 9.81 20.89
C GLU A 99 4.87 8.50 20.72
N ARG A 100 5.99 8.57 20.01
CA ARG A 100 6.88 7.41 19.81
C ARG A 100 7.47 6.92 21.13
N THR A 101 7.83 7.83 22.04
CA THR A 101 8.31 7.49 23.39
C THR A 101 7.24 6.73 24.18
N LYS A 102 5.99 7.20 24.14
CA LYS A 102 4.84 6.51 24.77
C LYS A 102 4.63 5.10 24.19
N GLN A 103 4.75 4.94 22.87
CA GLN A 103 4.62 3.63 22.21
C GLN A 103 5.71 2.65 22.66
N LEU A 104 6.98 3.10 22.72
CA LEU A 104 8.11 2.27 23.17
C LEU A 104 8.01 1.89 24.65
N LEU A 105 7.65 2.84 25.52
CA LEU A 105 7.42 2.57 26.94
C LEU A 105 6.29 1.55 27.14
N LYS A 106 5.19 1.66 26.38
CA LYS A 106 4.09 0.71 26.43
C LYS A 106 4.54 -0.69 26.00
N GLN A 107 5.28 -0.80 24.90
CA GLN A 107 5.84 -2.08 24.43
C GLN A 107 6.75 -2.72 25.48
N GLN A 108 7.63 -1.95 26.11
CA GLN A 108 8.56 -2.46 27.12
C GLN A 108 7.86 -2.86 28.41
N TYR A 109 6.84 -2.10 28.83
CA TYR A 109 6.03 -2.40 30.01
C TYR A 109 5.23 -3.70 29.82
N GLN A 110 4.76 -3.96 28.60
CA GLN A 110 4.08 -5.22 28.24
C GLN A 110 5.01 -6.44 28.23
N GLN A 111 6.34 -6.25 28.20
CA GLN A 111 7.33 -7.33 28.27
C GLN A 111 7.74 -7.68 29.70
N TRP A 112 7.25 -6.96 30.71
CA TRP A 112 7.57 -7.29 32.09
C TRP A 112 6.90 -8.62 32.49
N PRO A 113 7.62 -9.50 33.22
CA PRO A 113 7.13 -10.86 33.53
C PRO A 113 5.90 -10.88 34.44
N LEU A 114 5.54 -9.75 35.07
CA LEU A 114 4.31 -9.60 35.85
C LEU A 114 3.08 -9.25 34.99
N TYR A 115 3.27 -8.87 33.73
CA TYR A 115 2.17 -8.64 32.81
C TYR A 115 1.81 -9.94 32.09
N PRO A 116 0.51 -10.26 31.93
CA PRO A 116 0.11 -11.33 31.03
C PRO A 116 0.67 -11.03 29.63
N PRO A 117 1.11 -12.05 28.87
CA PRO A 117 1.64 -11.84 27.54
C PRO A 117 0.63 -11.04 26.72
N PRO A 118 1.08 -10.07 25.91
CA PRO A 118 0.17 -9.33 25.05
C PRO A 118 -0.65 -10.34 24.24
N GLY A 119 -1.98 -10.19 24.28
CA GLY A 119 -2.87 -11.00 23.46
C GLY A 119 -2.50 -10.89 21.97
N PRO A 120 -3.05 -11.77 21.12
CA PRO A 120 -2.75 -11.76 19.70
C PRO A 120 -2.92 -10.35 19.14
N SER A 121 -1.92 -9.91 18.37
CA SER A 121 -1.95 -8.55 17.82
C SER A 121 -3.19 -8.37 16.94
N GLN A 122 -3.68 -7.14 16.78
CA GLN A 122 -4.78 -6.89 15.83
C GLN A 122 -4.43 -7.37 14.43
N ALA A 123 -3.15 -7.26 14.03
CA ALA A 123 -2.67 -7.83 12.78
C ALA A 123 -2.84 -9.35 12.77
N GLU A 124 -2.47 -10.06 13.85
CA GLU A 124 -2.65 -11.51 13.96
C GLU A 124 -4.13 -11.92 13.84
N LEU A 125 -5.02 -11.20 14.53
CA LEU A 125 -6.46 -11.44 14.47
C LEU A 125 -7.03 -11.21 13.07
N ILE A 126 -6.51 -10.21 12.33
CA ILE A 126 -6.91 -9.91 10.95
C ILE A 126 -6.31 -10.94 9.98
N THR A 127 -5.12 -11.47 10.26
CA THR A 127 -4.46 -12.48 9.40
C THR A 127 -5.00 -13.89 9.61
N ARG A 128 -5.81 -14.14 10.65
CA ARG A 128 -6.48 -15.43 10.80
C ARG A 128 -7.54 -15.55 9.71
N VAL A 129 -7.19 -16.34 8.70
CA VAL A 129 -8.10 -16.72 7.63
C VAL A 129 -9.13 -17.67 8.22
N ASP A 130 -10.39 -17.28 8.13
CA ASP A 130 -11.50 -18.11 8.56
C ASP A 130 -11.83 -19.06 7.40
N HIS A 131 -11.53 -20.35 7.57
CA HIS A 131 -11.80 -21.36 6.55
C HIS A 131 -13.31 -21.52 6.28
N ALA A 132 -14.18 -21.04 7.19
CA ALA A 132 -15.64 -21.05 7.04
C ALA A 132 -16.25 -22.43 6.68
N GLY A 133 -15.54 -23.55 6.91
CA GLY A 133 -15.98 -24.89 6.52
C GLY A 133 -15.47 -25.39 5.16
N LEU A 134 -14.68 -24.59 4.43
CA LEU A 134 -14.01 -25.04 3.21
C LEU A 134 -12.84 -25.96 3.55
N ASN A 135 -12.59 -26.92 2.66
CA ASN A 135 -11.36 -27.71 2.70
C ASN A 135 -10.11 -26.79 2.61
N GLN A 136 -9.06 -27.12 3.36
CA GLN A 136 -7.82 -26.36 3.42
C GLN A 136 -7.19 -26.19 2.02
N GLU A 137 -7.19 -27.25 1.20
CA GLU A 137 -6.66 -27.17 -0.17
C GLU A 137 -7.43 -26.17 -1.05
N MET A 138 -8.76 -26.12 -0.90
CA MET A 138 -9.60 -25.16 -1.61
C MET A 138 -9.30 -23.74 -1.13
N MET A 139 -9.10 -23.55 0.18
CA MET A 139 -8.73 -22.26 0.75
C MET A 139 -7.37 -21.76 0.25
N ASP A 140 -6.38 -22.65 0.17
CA ASP A 140 -5.04 -22.32 -0.33
C ASP A 140 -5.10 -21.95 -1.82
N THR A 141 -5.89 -22.67 -2.61
CA THR A 141 -6.12 -22.37 -4.02
C THR A 141 -6.86 -21.04 -4.20
N LEU A 142 -7.92 -20.82 -3.43
CA LEU A 142 -8.72 -19.59 -3.44
C LEU A 142 -7.88 -18.38 -3.05
N SER A 143 -7.09 -18.48 -1.99
CA SER A 143 -6.23 -17.37 -1.54
C SER A 143 -5.13 -17.04 -2.54
N THR A 144 -4.55 -18.06 -3.18
CA THR A 144 -3.56 -17.89 -4.26
C THR A 144 -4.18 -17.18 -5.47
N TRP A 145 -5.34 -17.66 -5.93
CA TRP A 145 -6.08 -17.03 -7.03
C TRP A 145 -6.50 -15.60 -6.68
N PHE A 146 -7.02 -15.37 -5.47
CA PHE A 146 -7.47 -14.06 -5.03
C PHE A 146 -6.32 -13.05 -4.98
N LEU A 147 -5.18 -13.43 -4.42
CA LEU A 147 -3.99 -12.58 -4.37
C LEU A 147 -3.49 -12.24 -5.78
N TYR A 148 -3.54 -13.20 -6.69
CA TYR A 148 -3.18 -12.98 -8.09
C TYR A 148 -4.13 -11.97 -8.78
N GLU A 149 -5.44 -12.14 -8.62
CA GLU A 149 -6.44 -11.23 -9.19
C GLU A 149 -6.39 -9.82 -8.58
N ASP A 150 -6.16 -9.73 -7.27
CA ASP A 150 -6.03 -8.45 -6.57
C ASP A 150 -4.84 -7.64 -7.09
N ASN A 151 -3.71 -8.30 -7.36
CA ASN A 151 -2.54 -7.67 -7.97
C ASN A 151 -2.75 -7.30 -9.44
N ARG A 152 -3.57 -8.06 -10.18
CA ARG A 152 -3.84 -7.82 -11.60
C ARG A 152 -4.74 -6.61 -11.83
N ARG A 153 -5.67 -6.33 -10.91
CA ARG A 153 -6.70 -5.30 -11.07
C ARG A 153 -6.31 -3.99 -10.37
N GLN A 154 -6.54 -2.85 -11.03
CA GLN A 154 -6.23 -1.54 -10.45
C GLN A 154 -7.06 -1.20 -9.19
N HIS A 155 -8.26 -1.77 -9.08
CA HIS A 155 -9.19 -1.51 -7.98
C HIS A 155 -9.32 -2.70 -7.02
N GLY A 156 -8.46 -3.71 -7.17
CA GLY A 156 -8.56 -4.98 -6.46
C GLY A 156 -9.77 -5.82 -6.88
N VAL A 157 -10.10 -6.81 -6.06
CA VAL A 157 -11.20 -7.75 -6.31
C VAL A 157 -12.54 -7.19 -5.82
N SER A 158 -13.45 -6.87 -6.76
CA SER A 158 -14.81 -6.41 -6.44
C SER A 158 -15.78 -7.56 -6.15
N ARG A 159 -16.83 -7.30 -5.35
CA ARG A 159 -17.89 -8.28 -5.07
C ARG A 159 -18.58 -8.77 -6.34
N GLN A 160 -18.87 -7.86 -7.27
CA GLN A 160 -19.47 -8.19 -8.57
C GLN A 160 -18.63 -9.22 -9.34
N PHE A 161 -17.30 -9.03 -9.34
CA PHE A 161 -16.41 -9.98 -10.01
C PHE A 161 -16.42 -11.35 -9.34
N ILE A 162 -16.46 -11.42 -8.00
CA ILE A 162 -16.60 -12.71 -7.30
C ILE A 162 -17.92 -13.41 -7.67
N ILE A 163 -19.02 -12.67 -7.77
CA ILE A 163 -20.32 -13.22 -8.16
C ILE A 163 -20.26 -13.77 -9.59
N GLU A 164 -19.65 -13.03 -10.51
CA GLU A 164 -19.41 -13.47 -11.89
C GLU A 164 -18.52 -14.72 -11.93
N THR A 165 -17.44 -14.78 -11.16
CA THR A 165 -16.59 -15.97 -11.04
C THR A 165 -17.36 -17.17 -10.49
N CYS A 166 -18.21 -16.97 -9.47
CA CYS A 166 -19.05 -18.04 -8.93
C CYS A 166 -20.06 -18.56 -9.96
N ARG A 167 -20.55 -17.68 -10.83
CA ARG A 167 -21.48 -18.02 -11.92
C ARG A 167 -20.78 -18.72 -13.08
N GLU A 168 -19.71 -18.14 -13.62
CA GLU A 168 -19.09 -18.56 -14.87
C GLU A 168 -18.03 -19.65 -14.67
N VAL A 169 -17.13 -19.45 -13.70
CA VAL A 169 -15.97 -20.34 -13.49
C VAL A 169 -16.36 -21.51 -12.60
N LEU A 170 -16.98 -21.22 -11.45
CA LEU A 170 -17.34 -22.26 -10.49
C LEU A 170 -18.67 -22.95 -10.82
N GLN A 171 -19.50 -22.34 -11.68
CA GLN A 171 -20.81 -22.87 -12.09
C GLN A 171 -21.73 -23.19 -10.90
N LEU A 172 -21.66 -22.37 -9.85
CA LEU A 172 -22.44 -22.55 -8.62
C LEU A 172 -23.78 -21.81 -8.64
N LEU A 173 -23.93 -20.79 -9.50
CA LEU A 173 -25.12 -19.92 -9.54
C LEU A 173 -26.04 -20.22 -10.74
N ASP A 174 -25.48 -20.29 -11.97
CA ASP A 174 -26.24 -20.65 -13.19
C ASP A 174 -25.57 -21.86 -13.83
N SER A 175 -25.95 -23.07 -13.44
CA SER A 175 -25.56 -24.27 -14.18
C SER A 175 -26.72 -24.65 -15.10
N PRO A 176 -26.63 -24.41 -16.43
CA PRO A 176 -27.71 -24.70 -17.37
C PRO A 176 -28.06 -26.19 -17.45
N ASP A 177 -27.11 -27.06 -17.07
CA ASP A 177 -27.29 -28.51 -17.05
C ASP A 177 -28.04 -29.02 -15.81
N ARG A 178 -28.22 -28.16 -14.79
CA ARG A 178 -28.90 -28.51 -13.56
C ARG A 178 -30.15 -27.67 -13.48
N ASN A 179 -31.29 -28.27 -13.83
CA ASN A 179 -32.61 -27.80 -13.41
C ASN A 179 -32.69 -27.89 -11.88
N PHE A 180 -31.94 -27.04 -11.19
CA PHE A 180 -32.14 -26.76 -9.79
C PHE A 180 -33.55 -26.20 -9.71
N GLY A 181 -34.42 -26.87 -8.93
CA GLY A 181 -35.77 -26.36 -8.73
C GLY A 181 -35.71 -24.92 -8.23
N ASP A 182 -36.75 -24.13 -8.56
CA ASP A 182 -36.82 -22.69 -8.27
C ASP A 182 -36.44 -22.35 -6.81
N ASP A 183 -36.71 -23.26 -5.87
CA ASP A 183 -36.36 -23.14 -4.45
C ASP A 183 -34.86 -23.05 -4.15
N LEU A 184 -34.00 -23.72 -4.93
CA LEU A 184 -32.54 -23.67 -4.74
C LEU A 184 -31.96 -22.37 -5.29
N ASN A 185 -32.44 -21.92 -6.45
CA ASN A 185 -32.01 -20.65 -7.04
C ASN A 185 -32.36 -19.48 -6.12
N ALA A 186 -33.57 -19.48 -5.54
CA ALA A 186 -33.98 -18.47 -4.56
C ALA A 186 -33.08 -18.44 -3.31
N LYS A 187 -32.58 -19.59 -2.85
CA LYS A 187 -31.61 -19.66 -1.74
C LYS A 187 -30.24 -19.13 -2.13
N CYS A 188 -29.76 -19.49 -3.32
CA CYS A 188 -28.50 -18.97 -3.85
C CYS A 188 -28.54 -17.44 -3.99
N ASP A 189 -29.63 -16.90 -4.53
CA ASP A 189 -29.84 -15.47 -4.68
C ASP A 189 -29.86 -14.76 -3.31
N ALA A 190 -30.54 -15.34 -2.31
CA ALA A 190 -30.54 -14.80 -0.95
C ALA A 190 -29.13 -14.73 -0.34
N VAL A 191 -28.30 -15.75 -0.56
CA VAL A 191 -26.90 -15.76 -0.09
C VAL A 191 -26.05 -14.72 -0.83
N VAL A 192 -26.27 -14.53 -2.13
CA VAL A 192 -25.60 -13.49 -2.92
C VAL A 192 -26.02 -12.09 -2.45
N ASP A 193 -27.30 -11.88 -2.17
CA ASP A 193 -27.81 -10.61 -1.65
C ASP A 193 -27.23 -10.29 -0.28
N ASP A 194 -27.11 -11.28 0.61
CA ASP A 194 -26.45 -11.12 1.91
C ASP A 194 -24.96 -10.77 1.76
N PHE A 195 -24.27 -11.36 0.77
CA PHE A 195 -22.88 -11.03 0.46
C PHE A 195 -22.73 -9.60 -0.10
N VAL A 196 -23.65 -9.16 -0.97
CA VAL A 196 -23.68 -7.79 -1.48
C VAL A 196 -24.01 -6.79 -0.36
N ALA A 197 -24.92 -7.13 0.55
CA ALA A 197 -25.34 -6.27 1.65
C ALA A 197 -24.19 -5.92 2.62
N GLN A 198 -23.17 -6.78 2.73
CA GLN A 198 -21.95 -6.53 3.52
C GLN A 198 -21.02 -5.49 2.89
N GLY A 199 -21.25 -5.14 1.61
CA GLY A 199 -20.46 -4.15 0.88
C GLY A 199 -20.60 -2.74 1.42
N VAL A 200 -19.57 -1.92 1.17
CA VAL A 200 -19.57 -0.50 1.52
C VAL A 200 -20.17 0.29 0.37
N GLY A 201 -21.32 0.92 0.60
CA GLY A 201 -22.00 1.74 -0.41
C GLY A 201 -23.40 2.13 0.03
N ARG A 202 -23.93 3.22 -0.54
CA ARG A 202 -25.33 3.63 -0.32
C ARG A 202 -26.27 2.91 -1.28
N SER A 203 -25.87 2.74 -2.53
CA SER A 203 -26.60 1.98 -3.54
C SER A 203 -26.11 0.54 -3.60
N ASP A 204 -26.94 -0.38 -4.09
CA ASP A 204 -26.54 -1.77 -4.26
C ASP A 204 -25.49 -1.94 -5.36
N GLU A 205 -25.48 -1.05 -6.36
CA GLU A 205 -24.41 -0.97 -7.37
C GLU A 205 -23.06 -0.60 -6.73
N GLU A 206 -23.02 0.41 -5.85
CA GLU A 206 -21.80 0.77 -5.12
C GLU A 206 -21.32 -0.39 -4.24
N LYS A 207 -22.25 -1.08 -3.56
CA LYS A 207 -21.92 -2.27 -2.76
C LYS A 207 -21.37 -3.39 -3.63
N ARG A 208 -21.94 -3.65 -4.81
CA ARG A 208 -21.42 -4.64 -5.77
C ARG A 208 -20.03 -4.29 -6.30
N LEU A 209 -19.74 -3.01 -6.50
CA LEU A 209 -18.43 -2.53 -6.94
C LEU A 209 -17.40 -2.44 -5.80
N SER A 210 -17.84 -2.51 -4.55
CA SER A 210 -16.93 -2.43 -3.40
C SER A 210 -16.01 -3.65 -3.31
N GLY A 211 -14.76 -3.41 -2.86
CA GLY A 211 -13.75 -4.45 -2.71
C GLY A 211 -14.11 -5.44 -1.59
N CYS A 212 -13.80 -6.71 -1.80
CA CYS A 212 -14.07 -7.78 -0.84
C CYS A 212 -12.80 -8.35 -0.23
N THR A 213 -12.93 -9.11 0.84
CA THR A 213 -11.84 -9.84 1.48
C THR A 213 -11.97 -11.34 1.22
N VAL A 214 -10.85 -12.06 1.27
CA VAL A 214 -10.82 -13.52 1.10
C VAL A 214 -11.76 -14.23 2.07
N ASN A 215 -11.90 -13.74 3.31
CA ASN A 215 -12.79 -14.31 4.32
C ASN A 215 -14.29 -14.13 3.97
N GLU A 216 -14.67 -13.04 3.31
CA GLU A 216 -16.04 -12.85 2.83
C GLU A 216 -16.33 -13.80 1.67
N VAL A 217 -15.35 -14.00 0.78
CA VAL A 217 -15.46 -14.94 -0.34
C VAL A 217 -15.52 -16.38 0.15
N SER A 218 -14.72 -16.79 1.15
CA SER A 218 -14.77 -18.14 1.71
C SER A 218 -16.15 -18.41 2.36
N ARG A 219 -16.73 -17.44 3.08
CA ARG A 219 -18.09 -17.57 3.62
C ARG A 219 -19.16 -17.69 2.55
N LEU A 220 -19.07 -16.89 1.49
CA LEU A 220 -19.97 -17.00 0.34
C LEU A 220 -19.89 -18.39 -0.29
N LEU A 221 -18.68 -18.88 -0.57
CA LEU A 221 -18.48 -20.20 -1.16
C LEU A 221 -18.98 -21.32 -0.25
N SER A 222 -18.75 -21.22 1.05
CA SER A 222 -19.24 -22.20 2.02
C SER A 222 -20.76 -22.29 2.00
N ALA A 223 -21.44 -21.15 2.09
CA ALA A 223 -22.90 -21.09 2.04
C ALA A 223 -23.46 -21.63 0.70
N LEU A 224 -22.79 -21.34 -0.42
CA LEU A 224 -23.17 -21.91 -1.71
C LEU A 224 -22.97 -23.44 -1.73
N PHE A 225 -21.86 -23.96 -1.21
CA PHE A 225 -21.62 -25.40 -1.14
C PHE A 225 -22.62 -26.11 -0.23
N GLU A 226 -23.01 -25.50 0.89
CA GLU A 226 -24.06 -26.04 1.78
C GLU A 226 -25.40 -26.17 1.05
N ILE A 227 -25.79 -25.16 0.24
CA ILE A 227 -27.01 -25.22 -0.58
C ILE A 227 -26.95 -26.36 -1.59
N HIS A 228 -25.78 -26.61 -2.18
CA HIS A 228 -25.54 -27.69 -3.14
C HIS A 228 -25.39 -29.08 -2.48
N GLY A 229 -25.61 -29.19 -1.17
CA GLY A 229 -25.61 -30.47 -0.45
C GLY A 229 -24.29 -30.82 0.23
N GLY A 230 -23.33 -29.89 0.29
CA GLY A 230 -22.10 -30.02 1.08
C GLY A 230 -21.16 -31.14 0.65
N GLY A 231 -21.32 -31.70 -0.55
CA GLY A 231 -20.50 -32.80 -1.03
C GLY A 231 -19.07 -32.36 -1.37
N ASP A 232 -18.09 -33.11 -0.88
CA ASP A 232 -16.66 -32.91 -1.19
C ASP A 232 -16.40 -32.89 -2.71
N ASP A 233 -17.15 -33.68 -3.48
CA ASP A 233 -17.07 -33.74 -4.95
C ASP A 233 -17.31 -32.36 -5.61
N ILE A 234 -18.21 -31.54 -5.04
CA ILE A 234 -18.53 -30.22 -5.59
C ILE A 234 -17.41 -29.24 -5.26
N GLN A 235 -16.85 -29.31 -4.05
CA GLN A 235 -15.70 -28.51 -3.68
C GLN A 235 -14.47 -28.87 -4.52
N GLU A 236 -14.24 -30.15 -4.79
CA GLU A 236 -13.15 -30.62 -5.62
C GLU A 236 -13.32 -30.19 -7.09
N LYS A 237 -14.54 -30.28 -7.63
CA LYS A 237 -14.85 -29.76 -8.97
C LYS A 237 -14.61 -28.24 -9.05
N ALA A 238 -15.08 -27.48 -8.05
CA ALA A 238 -14.87 -26.04 -7.98
C ALA A 238 -13.37 -25.69 -7.87
N LYS A 239 -12.60 -26.45 -7.09
CA LYS A 239 -11.14 -26.33 -6.99
C LYS A 239 -10.48 -26.53 -8.35
N ASN A 240 -10.83 -27.60 -9.06
CA ASN A 240 -10.24 -27.90 -10.37
C ASN A 240 -10.57 -26.82 -11.40
N ASN A 241 -11.82 -26.35 -11.44
CA ASN A 241 -12.21 -25.23 -12.31
C ASN A 241 -11.42 -23.95 -12.00
N LEU A 242 -11.17 -23.66 -10.72
CA LEU A 242 -10.39 -22.50 -10.31
C LEU A 242 -8.91 -22.63 -10.72
N ILE A 243 -8.33 -23.82 -10.56
CA ILE A 243 -6.96 -24.13 -11.01
C ILE A 243 -6.83 -23.97 -12.53
N ASP A 244 -7.82 -24.46 -13.27
CA ASP A 244 -7.87 -24.33 -14.73
C ASP A 244 -7.95 -22.86 -15.15
N GLU A 245 -8.75 -22.05 -14.45
CA GLU A 245 -8.86 -20.61 -14.69
C GLU A 245 -7.54 -19.86 -14.41
N VAL A 246 -6.88 -20.17 -13.29
CA VAL A 246 -5.54 -19.64 -12.99
C VAL A 246 -4.56 -20.00 -14.09
N SER A 247 -4.56 -21.27 -14.51
CA SER A 247 -3.66 -21.79 -15.53
C SER A 247 -3.90 -21.15 -16.91
N ARG A 248 -5.17 -20.93 -17.27
CA ARG A 248 -5.58 -20.22 -18.48
C ARG A 248 -5.05 -18.80 -18.46
N THR A 249 -5.31 -18.07 -17.38
CA THR A 249 -4.90 -16.67 -17.23
C THR A 249 -3.38 -16.52 -17.30
N TYR A 250 -2.64 -17.43 -16.65
CA TYR A 250 -1.19 -17.44 -16.70
C TYR A 250 -0.66 -17.70 -18.12
N ARG A 251 -1.27 -18.65 -18.86
CA ARG A 251 -0.91 -18.93 -20.25
C ARG A 251 -1.08 -17.72 -21.15
N GLU A 252 -2.20 -17.02 -21.04
CA GLU A 252 -2.48 -15.80 -21.80
C GLU A 252 -1.43 -14.71 -21.52
N GLN A 253 -1.05 -14.52 -20.25
CA GLN A 253 0.01 -13.56 -19.90
C GLN A 253 1.38 -13.94 -20.47
N VAL A 254 1.73 -15.23 -20.44
CA VAL A 254 2.98 -15.72 -21.02
C VAL A 254 2.99 -15.54 -22.54
N GLU A 255 1.87 -15.80 -23.21
CA GLU A 255 1.74 -15.59 -24.65
C GLU A 255 1.83 -14.12 -25.02
N MET A 256 1.18 -13.23 -24.26
CA MET A 256 1.30 -11.78 -24.43
C MET A 256 2.75 -11.33 -24.22
N ALA A 257 3.42 -11.80 -23.16
CA ALA A 257 4.82 -11.48 -22.89
C ALA A 257 5.75 -11.97 -24.00
N ARG A 258 5.51 -13.16 -24.55
CA ARG A 258 6.24 -13.68 -25.71
C ARG A 258 5.99 -12.86 -26.96
N ALA A 259 4.75 -12.49 -27.24
CA ALA A 259 4.41 -11.62 -28.38
C ALA A 259 5.11 -10.26 -28.28
N PHE A 260 5.16 -9.68 -27.07
CA PHE A 260 5.94 -8.47 -26.82
C PHE A 260 7.43 -8.72 -27.02
N GLN A 261 7.98 -9.83 -26.51
CA GLN A 261 9.40 -10.15 -26.68
C GLN A 261 9.77 -10.37 -28.15
N ASP A 262 8.89 -10.99 -28.93
CA ASP A 262 9.07 -11.19 -30.38
C ASP A 262 8.94 -9.88 -31.14
N ALA A 263 8.04 -8.98 -30.74
CA ALA A 263 7.97 -7.62 -31.28
C ALA A 263 9.19 -6.77 -30.90
N ILE A 264 9.79 -7.05 -29.74
CA ILE A 264 10.99 -6.40 -29.20
C ILE A 264 12.25 -7.19 -29.59
N LYS A 265 12.18 -8.16 -30.51
CA LYS A 265 13.36 -8.60 -31.25
C LYS A 265 13.80 -7.43 -32.11
N PHE A 266 14.55 -6.52 -31.47
CA PHE A 266 15.35 -5.53 -32.11
C PHE A 266 16.17 -6.29 -33.15
N GLU A 267 15.85 -6.09 -34.42
CA GLU A 267 16.86 -6.25 -35.44
C GLU A 267 18.07 -5.50 -34.92
N PRO A 268 19.26 -6.14 -34.86
CA PRO A 268 20.46 -5.44 -34.42
C PRO A 268 20.48 -4.14 -35.20
N LEU A 269 20.45 -3.02 -34.46
CA LEU A 269 20.47 -1.70 -35.07
C LEU A 269 21.60 -1.75 -36.12
N PRO A 270 21.35 -1.32 -37.36
CA PRO A 270 22.42 -1.30 -38.34
C PRO A 270 23.63 -0.61 -37.71
N ASP A 271 24.84 -1.10 -38.00
CA ASP A 271 26.08 -0.46 -37.54
C ASP A 271 26.20 0.91 -38.23
N ILE A 272 25.46 1.87 -37.69
CA ILE A 272 25.47 3.26 -38.11
C ILE A 272 26.72 3.87 -37.47
N SER A 273 27.58 4.47 -38.28
CA SER A 273 28.72 5.23 -37.77
C SER A 273 28.25 6.32 -36.80
N GLU A 274 29.06 6.65 -35.78
CA GLU A 274 28.73 7.70 -34.81
C GLU A 274 28.34 9.02 -35.51
N ASP A 275 29.05 9.35 -36.60
CA ASP A 275 28.76 10.52 -37.44
C ASP A 275 27.38 10.47 -38.12
N GLU A 276 26.94 9.29 -38.56
CA GLU A 276 25.64 9.12 -39.21
C GLU A 276 24.49 9.11 -38.18
N ALA A 277 24.75 8.61 -36.97
CA ALA A 277 23.81 8.69 -35.85
C ALA A 277 23.61 10.15 -35.39
N ASP A 278 24.71 10.88 -35.20
CA ASP A 278 24.68 12.31 -34.85
C ASP A 278 23.96 13.14 -35.94
N ARG A 279 24.20 12.80 -37.21
CA ARG A 279 23.48 13.42 -38.32
C ARG A 279 21.99 13.13 -38.28
N ALA A 280 21.58 11.89 -37.97
CA ALA A 280 20.17 11.52 -37.88
C ALA A 280 19.46 12.26 -36.72
N VAL A 281 20.12 12.42 -35.58
CA VAL A 281 19.61 13.20 -34.44
C VAL A 281 19.37 14.66 -34.86
N LEU A 282 20.34 15.29 -35.51
CA LEU A 282 20.20 16.68 -35.98
C LEU A 282 19.09 16.84 -37.03
N VAL A 283 18.82 15.82 -37.85
CA VAL A 283 17.67 15.83 -38.79
C VAL A 283 16.35 15.81 -38.03
N LEU A 284 16.21 14.94 -37.02
CA LEU A 284 14.99 14.84 -36.21
C LEU A 284 14.73 16.12 -35.40
N GLU A 285 15.77 16.72 -34.81
CA GLU A 285 15.65 18.00 -34.11
C GLU A 285 15.19 19.12 -35.04
N LEU A 286 15.73 19.15 -36.27
CA LEU A 286 15.32 20.12 -37.29
C LEU A 286 13.85 19.93 -37.67
N GLU A 287 13.41 18.70 -37.93
CA GLU A 287 12.00 18.39 -38.23
C GLU A 287 11.06 18.80 -37.08
N GLN A 288 11.46 18.55 -35.83
CA GLN A 288 10.71 18.95 -34.66
C GLN A 288 10.58 20.48 -34.57
N TYR A 289 11.68 21.22 -34.72
CA TYR A 289 11.64 22.70 -34.69
C TYR A 289 10.85 23.28 -35.85
N GLN A 290 10.94 22.69 -37.04
CA GLN A 290 10.19 23.09 -38.23
C GLN A 290 8.68 22.87 -38.01
N THR A 291 8.29 21.73 -37.43
CA THR A 291 6.90 21.41 -37.09
C THR A 291 6.35 22.36 -36.03
N GLU A 292 7.12 22.67 -34.98
CA GLU A 292 6.71 23.62 -33.93
C GLU A 292 6.50 25.03 -34.50
N LEU A 293 7.34 25.44 -35.45
CA LEU A 293 7.22 26.72 -36.15
C LEU A 293 5.96 26.79 -37.04
N ASP A 294 5.65 25.69 -37.75
CA ASP A 294 4.54 25.60 -38.70
C ASP A 294 3.17 25.46 -38.00
N GLU A 295 3.11 24.82 -36.83
CA GLU A 295 1.88 24.73 -36.02
C GLU A 295 1.39 26.10 -35.50
N GLY A 296 2.24 27.13 -35.50
CA GLY A 296 1.85 28.51 -35.22
C GLY A 296 1.40 28.80 -33.78
N LYS A 297 1.66 27.89 -32.84
CA LYS A 297 1.30 28.01 -31.42
C LYS A 297 2.35 28.70 -30.55
N CYS A 298 3.41 29.22 -31.15
CA CYS A 298 4.53 29.87 -30.44
C CYS A 298 4.32 31.38 -30.34
N ASP A 299 4.75 31.98 -29.22
CA ASP A 299 4.86 33.43 -29.10
C ASP A 299 5.99 34.00 -29.98
N ASP A 300 6.01 35.31 -30.20
CA ASP A 300 6.98 35.96 -31.09
C ASP A 300 8.44 35.74 -30.63
N GLY A 301 8.67 35.63 -29.32
CA GLY A 301 9.97 35.33 -28.74
C GLY A 301 10.45 33.90 -29.06
N ARG A 302 9.58 32.90 -28.85
CA ARG A 302 9.88 31.49 -29.19
C ARG A 302 10.06 31.31 -30.68
N LYS A 303 9.31 32.03 -31.50
CA LYS A 303 9.42 31.98 -32.97
C LYS A 303 10.79 32.48 -33.45
N GLN A 304 11.30 33.57 -32.88
CA GLN A 304 12.64 34.07 -33.20
C GLN A 304 13.72 33.07 -32.76
N TRP A 305 13.60 32.53 -31.55
CA TRP A 305 14.54 31.51 -31.06
C TRP A 305 14.56 30.25 -31.94
N LEU A 306 13.39 29.71 -32.31
CA LEU A 306 13.31 28.55 -33.22
C LEU A 306 13.96 28.83 -34.58
N GLN A 307 13.83 30.04 -35.12
CA GLN A 307 14.48 30.42 -36.38
C GLN A 307 16.00 30.47 -36.28
N GLU A 308 16.54 30.92 -35.14
CA GLU A 308 17.98 30.91 -34.86
C GLU A 308 18.50 29.47 -34.69
N GLU A 309 17.80 28.65 -33.92
CA GLU A 309 18.19 27.26 -33.67
C GLU A 309 18.17 26.43 -34.95
N ILE A 310 17.12 26.55 -35.78
CA ILE A 310 17.04 25.91 -37.10
C ILE A 310 18.24 26.30 -37.98
N LYS A 311 18.70 27.56 -37.90
CA LYS A 311 19.84 28.04 -38.67
C LYS A 311 21.16 27.43 -38.17
N GLU A 312 21.32 27.30 -36.85
CA GLU A 312 22.50 26.68 -36.23
C GLU A 312 22.57 25.18 -36.53
N VAL A 313 21.46 24.44 -36.36
CA VAL A 313 21.38 23.01 -36.68
C VAL A 313 21.66 22.77 -38.17
N LYS A 314 21.10 23.59 -39.08
CA LYS A 314 21.40 23.50 -40.53
C LYS A 314 22.87 23.74 -40.85
N LYS A 315 23.56 24.59 -40.08
CA LYS A 315 24.99 24.84 -40.25
C LYS A 315 25.81 23.61 -39.85
N LEU A 316 25.55 23.04 -38.68
CA LEU A 316 26.21 21.81 -38.20
C LEU A 316 26.02 20.65 -39.18
N LEU A 317 24.79 20.47 -39.68
CA LEU A 317 24.45 19.42 -40.64
C LEU A 317 25.18 19.58 -41.99
N ASN A 318 25.52 20.81 -42.38
CA ASN A 318 26.33 21.09 -43.56
C ASN A 318 27.84 20.89 -43.32
N GLU A 319 28.31 21.11 -42.08
CA GLU A 319 29.70 20.86 -41.69
C GLU A 319 29.98 19.36 -41.65
N MET A 320 29.04 18.54 -41.18
CA MET A 320 29.14 17.07 -41.17
C MET A 320 29.04 16.40 -42.56
N LYS A 321 28.66 17.14 -43.61
CA LYS A 321 28.61 16.63 -44.99
C LYS A 321 29.93 16.76 -45.75
N LYS A 322 30.90 17.50 -45.21
CA LYS A 322 32.20 17.77 -45.85
C LYS A 322 33.25 16.77 -45.40
#